data_AF-A0A7C4XLD3-F1
#
_entry.id   AF-A0A7C4XLD3-F1
#
_cell.length_a   1.000
_cell.length_b   1.000
_cell.length_c   1.000
_cell.angle_alpha   90.00
_cell.angle_beta   90.00
_cell.angle_gamma   90.00
#
_symmetry.space_group_name_H-M   'P 1'
#
loop_
_entity.id
_entity.type
_entity.pdbx_description
1 polymer ?
#
loop_
_entity_poly.entity_id
_entity_poly.type
_entity_poly.pdbx_seq_one_letter_code
_entity_poly.pdbx_strand_id
1 'polypeptide(L)'
;MCKCAGNLNKKRYRLKKSEILRKREIKNLLLKGKRYFSKNLTIIYLPALKQKAGFIASRQIRQAVKRNRVKRILREAYRMNKGIFEGLQVIFLAQGELSSTEVIEAFVIFNKEGKK
;
A
#
# COMPACT_ATOMS: atom_id res chain seq x y z
N MET A 1 5.94 -43.38 -9.32
CA MET A 1 6.95 -42.30 -9.25
C MET A 1 6.64 -41.27 -10.33
N CYS A 2 6.09 -40.11 -9.99
CA CYS A 2 5.85 -39.05 -10.97
C CYS A 2 6.92 -37.96 -10.80
N LYS A 3 7.84 -37.87 -11.76
CA LYS A 3 8.88 -36.84 -11.83
C LYS A 3 8.29 -35.57 -12.42
N CYS A 4 7.89 -34.62 -11.59
CA CYS A 4 7.68 -33.25 -12.07
C CYS A 4 9.02 -32.51 -12.05
N ALA A 5 9.76 -32.64 -13.14
CA ALA A 5 10.83 -31.71 -13.49
C ALA A 5 10.21 -30.37 -13.91
N GLY A 6 10.74 -29.27 -13.40
CA GLY A 6 10.28 -27.94 -13.75
C GLY A 6 10.64 -26.90 -12.70
N ASN A 7 11.95 -26.62 -12.59
CA ASN A 7 12.47 -25.49 -11.84
C ASN A 7 12.06 -24.19 -12.57
N LEU A 8 10.80 -23.77 -12.41
CA LEU A 8 10.37 -22.42 -12.75
C LEU A 8 10.92 -21.52 -11.66
N ASN A 9 11.86 -20.65 -12.03
CA ASN A 9 12.42 -19.59 -11.22
C ASN A 9 11.30 -18.64 -10.76
N LYS A 10 10.51 -19.08 -9.77
CA LYS A 10 9.30 -18.44 -9.29
C LYS A 10 9.74 -17.30 -8.38
N LYS A 11 10.24 -16.21 -8.97
CA LYS A 11 10.47 -14.95 -8.25
C LYS A 11 9.15 -14.61 -7.57
N ARG A 12 9.07 -14.86 -6.27
CA ARG A 12 7.91 -14.51 -5.46
C ARG A 12 7.80 -12.99 -5.56
N TYR A 13 6.77 -12.48 -6.26
CA TYR A 13 6.42 -11.05 -6.34
C TYR A 13 5.86 -10.54 -5.00
N ARG A 14 6.54 -10.85 -3.89
CA ARG A 14 6.21 -10.40 -2.55
C ARG A 14 6.98 -9.13 -2.27
N LEU A 15 6.32 -8.15 -1.65
CA LEU A 15 6.98 -7.02 -1.03
C LEU A 15 8.02 -7.52 -0.02
N LYS A 16 9.26 -7.02 -0.11
CA LYS A 16 10.32 -7.41 0.83
C LYS A 16 9.94 -6.91 2.22
N LYS A 17 10.29 -7.68 3.25
CA LYS A 17 10.02 -7.31 4.65
C LYS A 17 10.64 -5.95 5.02
N SER A 18 11.73 -5.56 4.37
CA SER A 18 12.38 -4.25 4.54
C SER A 18 11.55 -3.07 4.02
N GLU A 19 10.63 -3.32 3.09
CA GLU A 19 9.75 -2.32 2.46
C GLU A 19 8.40 -2.19 3.19
N ILE A 20 8.19 -2.94 4.27
CA ILE A 20 6.97 -2.92 5.07
C ILE A 20 7.22 -2.11 6.34
N LEU A 21 6.31 -1.18 6.64
CA LEU A 21 6.37 -0.39 7.87
C LEU A 21 6.23 -1.26 9.12
N ARG A 22 7.09 -1.02 10.12
CA ARG A 22 7.00 -1.61 11.46
C ARG A 22 5.99 -0.86 12.32
N LYS A 23 5.51 -1.48 13.41
CA LYS A 23 4.52 -0.90 14.33
C LYS A 23 4.87 0.52 14.82
N ARG A 24 6.14 0.78 15.18
CA ARG A 24 6.61 2.10 15.62
C ARG A 24 6.53 3.14 14.48
N GLU A 25 6.90 2.74 13.26
CA GLU A 25 6.87 3.59 12.06
C GLU A 25 5.42 3.93 11.67
N ILE A 26 4.51 2.95 11.77
CA ILE A 26 3.08 3.16 11.55
C ILE A 26 2.55 4.19 12.55
N LYS A 27 2.84 4.03 13.85
CA LYS A 27 2.40 4.99 14.88
C LYS A 27 2.92 6.40 14.58
N ASN A 28 4.20 6.53 14.20
CA ASN A 28 4.79 7.82 13.85
C ASN A 28 4.10 8.48 12.65
N LEU A 29 3.86 7.73 11.57
CA LEU A 29 3.14 8.24 10.40
C LEU A 29 1.71 8.66 10.71
N LEU A 30 0.98 7.87 11.50
CA LEU A 30 -0.38 8.21 11.89
C LEU A 30 -0.47 9.49 12.72
N LEU A 31 0.58 9.82 13.48
CA LEU A 31 0.63 11.04 14.30
C LEU A 31 1.12 12.26 13.52
N LYS A 32 2.22 12.13 12.78
CA LYS A 32 2.97 13.25 12.19
C LYS A 32 2.83 13.37 10.67
N GLY A 33 2.27 12.38 10.00
CA GLY A 33 2.22 12.33 8.54
C GLY A 33 1.27 13.34 7.92
N LYS A 34 1.69 13.89 6.77
CA LYS A 34 0.81 14.63 5.87
C LYS A 34 -0.26 13.67 5.35
N ARG A 35 -1.47 14.18 5.08
CA ARG A 35 -2.61 13.37 4.64
C ARG A 35 -3.11 13.89 3.30
N TYR A 36 -3.24 12.97 2.35
CA TYR A 36 -3.96 13.17 1.12
C TYR A 36 -5.23 12.31 1.15
N PHE A 37 -6.38 12.94 0.95
CA PHE A 37 -7.69 12.30 1.03
C PHE A 37 -8.24 12.07 -0.37
N SER A 38 -8.70 10.86 -0.66
CA SER A 38 -9.35 10.50 -1.93
C SER A 38 -10.47 9.51 -1.67
N LYS A 39 -11.72 9.99 -1.65
CA LYS A 39 -12.93 9.18 -1.41
C LYS A 39 -12.77 8.23 -0.21
N ASN A 40 -12.60 6.92 -0.46
CA ASN A 40 -12.48 5.87 0.55
C ASN A 40 -11.01 5.51 0.90
N LEU A 41 -10.04 6.26 0.37
CA LEU A 41 -8.61 6.04 0.55
C LEU A 41 -7.95 7.31 1.11
N THR A 42 -7.24 7.14 2.21
CA THR A 42 -6.36 8.18 2.77
C THR A 42 -4.92 7.72 2.64
N ILE A 43 -4.10 8.55 1.99
CA ILE A 43 -2.65 8.35 1.87
C ILE A 43 -1.99 9.21 2.94
N ILE A 44 -1.30 8.58 3.89
CA ILE A 44 -0.60 9.25 4.97
C ILE A 44 0.89 9.06 4.75
N TYR A 45 1.67 10.14 4.66
CA TYR A 45 3.07 10.03 4.24
C TYR A 45 4.00 11.01 4.96
N LEU A 46 5.28 10.63 5.00
CA LEU A 46 6.39 11.45 5.45
C LEU A 46 7.63 11.20 4.57
N PRO A 47 8.47 12.22 4.32
CA PRO A 47 9.78 12.03 3.73
C PRO A 47 10.64 11.07 4.56
N ALA A 48 11.35 10.16 3.90
CA ALA A 48 12.24 9.21 4.53
C ALA A 48 13.28 8.66 3.55
N LEU A 49 14.50 8.42 4.04
CA LEU A 49 15.57 7.80 3.25
C LEU A 49 15.21 6.40 2.75
N LYS A 50 14.43 5.64 3.53
CA LYS A 50 14.01 4.28 3.19
C LYS A 50 12.52 4.25 2.88
N GLN A 51 12.20 3.97 1.62
CA GLN A 51 10.83 3.79 1.18
C GLN A 51 10.18 2.58 1.86
N LYS A 52 9.05 2.81 2.54
CA LYS A 52 8.28 1.75 3.17
C LYS A 52 6.79 2.02 3.07
N ALA A 53 6.00 0.96 2.97
CA ALA A 53 4.55 1.03 2.89
C ALA A 53 3.85 0.28 4.03
N GLY A 54 2.70 0.81 4.46
CA GLY A 54 1.74 0.17 5.35
C GLY A 54 0.37 0.14 4.69
N PHE A 55 -0.38 -0.94 4.92
CA PHE A 55 -1.71 -1.15 4.34
C PHE A 55 -2.71 -1.41 5.45
N ILE A 56 -3.58 -0.44 5.71
CA ILE A 56 -4.57 -0.48 6.78
C ILE A 56 -5.96 -0.46 6.16
N ALA A 57 -6.81 -1.39 6.60
CA ALA A 57 -8.23 -1.37 6.29
C ALA A 57 -9.00 -1.07 7.57
N SER A 58 -9.84 -0.03 7.54
CA SER A 58 -10.64 0.44 8.66
C SER A 58 -11.59 -0.64 9.17
N ARG A 59 -11.92 -0.56 10.47
CA ARG A 59 -12.97 -1.39 11.09
C ARG A 59 -14.36 -1.13 10.49
N GLN A 60 -14.56 0.02 9.84
CA GLN A 60 -15.79 0.36 9.11
C GLN A 60 -16.13 -0.71 8.04
N ILE A 61 -15.11 -1.32 7.44
CA ILE A 61 -15.27 -2.48 6.56
C ILE A 61 -15.49 -3.72 7.45
N ARG A 62 -16.75 -4.00 7.77
CA ARG A 62 -17.15 -5.01 8.78
C ARG A 62 -16.61 -6.42 8.50
N GLN A 63 -16.63 -6.86 7.24
CA GLN A 63 -16.22 -8.22 6.87
C GLN A 63 -14.69 -8.35 6.71
N ALA A 64 -14.11 -9.35 7.37
CA ALA A 64 -12.67 -9.63 7.30
C ALA A 64 -12.19 -9.95 5.87
N VAL A 65 -13.00 -10.68 5.11
CA VAL A 65 -12.71 -11.02 3.71
C VAL A 65 -12.64 -9.76 2.85
N LYS A 66 -13.60 -8.84 3.01
CA LYS A 66 -13.61 -7.53 2.32
C LYS A 66 -12.37 -6.70 2.67
N ARG A 67 -12.01 -6.59 3.96
CA ARG A 67 -10.76 -5.92 4.39
C ARG A 67 -9.52 -6.52 3.75
N ASN A 68 -9.47 -7.86 3.66
CA ASN A 68 -8.34 -8.56 3.07
C ASN A 68 -8.27 -8.36 1.56
N ARG A 69 -9.41 -8.33 0.86
CA ARG A 69 -9.52 -7.98 -0.55
C ARG A 69 -8.99 -6.58 -0.82
N VAL A 70 -9.46 -5.57 -0.08
CA VAL A 70 -9.00 -4.18 -0.25
C VAL A 70 -7.48 -4.06 -0.01
N LYS A 71 -6.96 -4.67 1.06
CA LYS A 71 -5.50 -4.71 1.29
C LYS A 71 -4.73 -5.41 0.18
N ARG A 72 -5.31 -6.41 -0.51
CA ARG A 72 -4.68 -7.06 -1.68
C ARG A 72 -4.63 -6.10 -2.86
N ILE A 73 -5.72 -5.41 -3.16
CA ILE A 73 -5.79 -4.39 -4.22
C ILE A 73 -4.74 -3.31 -3.99
N LEU A 74 -4.70 -2.73 -2.78
CA LEU A 74 -3.71 -1.70 -2.44
C LEU A 74 -2.26 -2.19 -2.59
N ARG A 75 -1.97 -3.43 -2.19
CA ARG A 75 -0.62 -4.01 -2.32
C ARG A 75 -0.21 -4.17 -3.78
N GLU A 76 -1.10 -4.66 -4.64
CA GLU A 76 -0.81 -4.83 -6.06
C GLU A 76 -0.64 -3.49 -6.77
N ALA A 77 -1.53 -2.52 -6.49
CA ALA A 77 -1.41 -1.17 -7.02
C ALA A 77 -0.09 -0.50 -6.59
N TYR A 78 0.30 -0.64 -5.32
CA TYR A 78 1.58 -0.13 -4.82
C TYR A 78 2.78 -0.84 -5.47
N ARG A 79 2.71 -2.16 -5.64
CA ARG A 79 3.78 -2.95 -6.26
C ARG A 79 4.07 -2.48 -7.68
N MET A 80 3.05 -2.14 -8.45
CA MET A 80 3.19 -1.63 -9.83
C MET A 80 3.65 -0.17 -9.89
N ASN A 81 3.25 0.66 -8.92
CA ASN A 81 3.46 2.11 -8.94
C ASN A 81 4.45 2.59 -7.88
N LYS A 82 5.39 1.73 -7.47
CA LYS A 82 6.27 1.98 -6.33
C LYS A 82 7.07 3.28 -6.48
N GLY A 83 7.49 3.65 -7.70
CA GLY A 83 8.26 4.86 -7.97
C GLY A 83 7.55 6.16 -7.58
N ILE A 84 6.21 6.18 -7.57
CA ILE A 84 5.43 7.33 -7.11
C ILE A 84 5.77 7.68 -5.65
N PHE A 85 6.09 6.68 -4.83
CA PHE A 85 6.34 6.84 -3.40
C PHE A 85 7.83 6.78 -3.04
N GLU A 86 8.71 6.98 -4.00
CA GLU A 86 10.15 7.04 -3.75
C GLU A 86 10.49 8.17 -2.77
N GLY A 87 11.41 7.90 -1.84
CA GLY A 87 11.77 8.83 -0.76
C GLY A 87 10.68 9.03 0.30
N LEU A 88 9.62 8.22 0.31
CA LEU A 88 8.52 8.34 1.27
C LEU A 88 8.33 7.07 2.12
N GLN A 89 8.00 7.27 3.38
CA GLN A 89 7.20 6.31 4.13
C GLN A 89 5.74 6.63 3.92
N VAL A 90 4.91 5.62 3.64
CA VAL A 90 3.49 5.80 3.31
C VAL A 90 2.60 4.77 3.98
N ILE A 91 1.44 5.19 4.46
CA ILE A 91 0.32 4.33 4.87
C ILE A 91 -0.84 4.58 3.91
N PHE A 92 -1.38 3.50 3.38
CA PHE A 92 -2.66 3.49 2.68
C PHE A 92 -3.74 3.04 3.65
N LEU A 93 -4.61 3.96 4.05
CA LEU A 93 -5.76 3.70 4.92
C LEU A 93 -7.03 3.65 4.08
N ALA A 94 -7.58 2.44 3.90
CA ALA A 94 -8.88 2.26 3.27
C ALA A 94 -10.00 2.34 4.31
N GLN A 95 -11.00 3.19 4.06
CA GLN A 95 -12.19 3.38 4.90
C GLN A 95 -13.42 2.65 4.35
N GLY A 96 -13.41 2.29 3.06
CA GLY A 96 -14.49 1.56 2.38
C GLY A 96 -13.97 0.50 1.42
N GLU A 97 -14.88 -0.04 0.61
CA GLU A 97 -14.48 -0.84 -0.56
C GLU A 97 -13.76 0.06 -1.57
N LEU A 98 -12.77 -0.53 -2.24
CA LEU A 98 -11.95 0.12 -3.24
C LEU A 98 -11.79 -0.82 -4.42
N SER A 99 -11.99 -0.30 -5.63
CA SER A 99 -11.58 -0.96 -6.87
C SER A 99 -10.12 -0.66 -7.20
N SER A 100 -9.55 -1.44 -8.12
CA SER A 100 -8.19 -1.18 -8.60
C SER A 100 -8.07 0.18 -9.30
N THR A 101 -9.10 0.60 -10.04
CA THR A 101 -9.12 1.88 -10.77
C THR A 101 -9.10 3.06 -9.79
N GLU A 102 -9.95 3.03 -8.76
CA GLU A 102 -10.01 4.08 -7.73
C GLU A 102 -8.65 4.28 -7.04
N VAL A 103 -7.94 3.18 -6.75
CA VAL A 103 -6.61 3.27 -6.12
C VAL A 103 -5.57 3.86 -7.07
N ILE A 104 -5.57 3.45 -8.34
CA ILE A 104 -4.62 3.95 -9.34
C ILE A 104 -4.86 5.44 -9.61
N GLU A 105 -6.11 5.85 -9.77
CA GLU A 105 -6.48 7.26 -9.94
C GLU A 105 -5.99 8.10 -8.75
N ALA A 106 -6.24 7.64 -7.52
CA ALA A 106 -5.75 8.31 -6.32
C ALA A 106 -4.21 8.44 -6.30
N PHE A 107 -3.48 7.43 -6.78
CA PHE A 107 -2.01 7.48 -6.84
C PHE A 107 -1.51 8.47 -7.89
N VAL A 108 -2.17 8.53 -9.05
CA VAL A 108 -1.84 9.49 -10.11
C VAL A 108 -2.06 10.92 -9.64
N ILE A 109 -3.21 11.21 -9.01
CA ILE A 109 -3.51 12.55 -8.50
C ILE A 109 -2.55 12.90 -7.36
N PHE A 110 -2.29 11.97 -6.43
CA PHE A 110 -1.28 12.14 -5.39
C PHE A 110 0.10 12.50 -5.96
N ASN A 111 0.53 11.87 -7.06
CA ASN A 111 1.82 12.18 -7.67
C ASN A 111 1.87 13.61 -8.25
N LYS A 112 0.75 14.13 -8.74
CA LYS A 112 0.64 15.48 -9.31
C LYS A 112 0.54 16.57 -8.23
N GLU A 113 -0.23 16.33 -7.19
CA GLU A 113 -0.65 17.37 -6.23
C GLU A 113 -0.07 17.17 -4.82
N GLY A 114 0.11 15.91 -4.40
CA GLY A 114 0.40 15.53 -3.02
C GLY A 114 1.88 15.56 -2.62
N LYS A 115 2.82 15.72 -3.55
CA LYS A 115 4.26 15.82 -3.21
C LYS A 115 4.71 17.22 -2.77
N LYS A 116 3.83 18.22 -2.75
CA LYS A 116 4.11 19.56 -2.20
C LYS A 116 4.31 19.56 -0.68
#